data_AF-A0A1V8TZI9-F1
#
_entry.id   AF-A0A1V8TZI9-F1
#
_cell.length_a   1.000
_cell.length_b   1.000
_cell.length_c   1.000
_cell.angle_alpha   90.00
_cell.angle_beta   90.00
_cell.angle_gamma   90.00
#
_symmetry.space_group_name_H-M   'P 1'
#
loop_
_entity.id
_entity.type
_entity.pdbx_description
1 polymer ?
#
loop_
_entity_poly.entity_id
_entity_poly.type
_entity_poly.pdbx_seq_one_letter_code
_entity_poly.pdbx_strand_id
1 'polypeptide(L)'
;KELSRMREDAVERTKIATRQYAKRQVRWIERKLMSGLDDARSGDSLYLLDGTDVSAFNSSVVEPAARLLDDFLTATPMPAPSSLSDTAKSMLQVNQSRQGTTAPQNWIRERCQLCDVTCVTEKSWAQHLHSRAHRRLESKQRALESGITGREQEHG
;
A
#
# COMPACT_ATOMS: atom_id res chain seq x y z
N LYS A 1 -5.90 -7.75 -38.67
CA LYS A 1 -5.21 -8.59 -37.67
C LYS A 1 -4.51 -7.74 -36.60
N GLU A 2 -3.76 -6.71 -36.97
CA GLU A 2 -3.09 -5.81 -36.01
C GLU A 2 -4.04 -4.97 -35.14
N LEU A 3 -5.09 -4.38 -35.73
CA LEU A 3 -6.09 -3.60 -34.99
C LEU A 3 -6.81 -4.40 -33.90
N SER A 4 -7.14 -5.67 -34.18
CA SER A 4 -7.76 -6.57 -33.20
C SER A 4 -6.82 -6.84 -32.01
N ARG A 5 -5.53 -7.10 -32.29
CA ARG A 5 -4.51 -7.29 -31.25
C ARG A 5 -4.34 -6.04 -30.39
N MET A 6 -4.29 -4.85 -30.99
CA MET A 6 -4.18 -3.58 -30.24
C MET A 6 -5.41 -3.34 -29.36
N ARG A 7 -6.61 -3.69 -29.85
CA ARG A 7 -7.84 -3.60 -29.06
C ARG A 7 -7.80 -4.52 -27.84
N GLU A 8 -7.38 -5.77 -28.02
CA GLU A 8 -7.27 -6.75 -26.92
C GLU A 8 -6.26 -6.29 -25.85
N ASP A 9 -5.09 -5.80 -26.28
CA ASP A 9 -4.08 -5.25 -25.36
C ASP A 9 -4.60 -4.02 -24.60
N ALA A 10 -5.31 -3.11 -25.28
CA ALA A 10 -5.92 -1.95 -24.63
C ALA A 10 -6.96 -2.35 -23.57
N VAL A 11 -7.78 -3.37 -23.85
CA VAL A 11 -8.75 -3.91 -22.89
C VAL A 11 -8.03 -4.51 -21.68
N GLU A 12 -6.96 -5.27 -21.88
CA GLU A 12 -6.24 -5.86 -20.75
C GLU A 12 -5.53 -4.81 -19.90
N ARG A 13 -4.90 -3.81 -20.52
CA ARG A 13 -4.31 -2.68 -19.80
C ARG A 13 -5.34 -1.94 -18.95
N THR A 14 -6.54 -1.76 -19.47
CA THR A 14 -7.65 -1.14 -18.73
C THR A 14 -8.03 -2.00 -17.53
N LYS A 15 -8.21 -3.30 -17.70
CA LYS A 15 -8.51 -4.23 -16.59
C LYS A 15 -7.41 -4.22 -15.52
N ILE A 16 -6.13 -4.21 -15.92
CA ILE A 16 -4.99 -4.09 -15.01
C ILE A 16 -5.07 -2.79 -14.22
N ALA A 17 -5.27 -1.66 -14.90
CA ALA A 17 -5.39 -0.36 -14.26
C ALA A 17 -6.54 -0.31 -13.24
N THR A 18 -7.71 -0.87 -13.58
CA THR A 18 -8.86 -0.96 -12.67
C THR A 18 -8.53 -1.78 -11.42
N ARG A 19 -7.87 -2.95 -11.58
CA ARG A 19 -7.45 -3.77 -10.42
C ARG A 19 -6.43 -3.03 -9.54
N GLN A 20 -5.50 -2.30 -10.14
CA GLN A 20 -4.52 -1.50 -9.39
C GLN A 20 -5.20 -0.34 -8.65
N TYR A 21 -6.18 0.30 -9.29
CA TYR A 21 -6.96 1.39 -8.69
C TYR A 21 -7.73 0.90 -7.45
N ALA A 22 -8.48 -0.20 -7.56
CA ALA A 22 -9.21 -0.79 -6.43
C ALA A 22 -8.28 -1.13 -5.27
N LYS A 23 -7.12 -1.76 -5.55
CA LYS A 23 -6.10 -2.04 -4.51
C LYS A 23 -5.54 -0.77 -3.86
N ARG A 24 -5.40 0.32 -4.62
CA ARG A 24 -4.94 1.61 -4.10
C ARG A 24 -6.01 2.26 -3.22
N GLN A 25 -7.29 2.17 -3.58
CA GLN A 25 -8.39 2.69 -2.76
C GLN A 25 -8.42 2.03 -1.39
N VAL A 26 -8.39 0.69 -1.32
CA VAL A 26 -8.36 -0.04 -0.05
C VAL A 26 -7.16 0.38 0.80
N ARG A 27 -5.96 0.42 0.21
CA ARG A 27 -4.75 0.90 0.93
C ARG A 27 -4.86 2.35 1.41
N TRP A 28 -5.53 3.21 0.66
CA TRP A 28 -5.71 4.61 1.05
C TRP A 28 -6.70 4.72 2.22
N ILE A 29 -7.81 3.99 2.18
CA ILE A 29 -8.77 3.92 3.28
C ILE A 29 -8.08 3.42 4.55
N GLU A 30 -7.36 2.29 4.46
CA GLU A 30 -6.61 1.70 5.58
C GLU A 30 -5.56 2.63 6.19
N ARG A 31 -4.80 3.36 5.36
CA ARG A 31 -3.61 4.08 5.84
C ARG A 31 -3.81 5.57 6.05
N LYS A 32 -4.72 6.18 5.29
CA LYS A 32 -4.91 7.64 5.29
C LYS A 32 -6.22 8.01 5.94
N LEU A 33 -7.33 7.42 5.52
CA LEU A 33 -8.63 7.74 6.12
C LEU A 33 -8.68 7.29 7.58
N MET A 34 -8.41 6.00 7.86
CA MET A 34 -8.45 5.50 9.23
C MET A 34 -7.46 6.21 10.15
N SER A 35 -6.21 6.42 9.70
CA SER A 35 -5.23 7.20 10.46
C SER A 35 -5.70 8.62 10.74
N GLY A 36 -6.30 9.29 9.76
CA GLY A 36 -6.84 10.65 9.96
C GLY A 36 -8.02 10.69 10.92
N LEU A 37 -8.87 9.64 10.93
CA LEU A 37 -9.94 9.49 11.90
C LEU A 37 -9.40 9.23 13.31
N ASP A 38 -8.38 8.39 13.45
CA ASP A 38 -7.70 8.15 14.73
C ASP A 38 -7.08 9.43 15.28
N ASP A 39 -6.35 10.19 14.45
CA ASP A 39 -5.75 11.48 14.81
C ASP A 39 -6.81 12.49 15.28
N ALA A 40 -8.00 12.44 14.68
CA ALA A 40 -9.17 13.25 15.04
C ALA A 40 -9.99 12.65 16.20
N ARG A 41 -9.52 11.60 16.87
CA ARG A 41 -10.24 10.86 17.94
C ARG A 41 -11.64 10.40 17.52
N SER A 42 -11.80 10.10 16.24
CA SER A 42 -13.04 9.72 15.58
C SER A 42 -12.94 8.32 14.93
N GLY A 43 -12.03 7.46 15.41
CA GLY A 43 -11.81 6.11 14.88
C GLY A 43 -13.06 5.24 14.87
N ASP A 44 -14.00 5.48 15.80
CA ASP A 44 -15.26 4.75 15.91
C ASP A 44 -16.38 5.24 14.97
N SER A 45 -16.07 6.13 14.02
CA SER A 45 -17.05 6.67 13.05
C SER A 45 -17.08 5.94 11.71
N LEU A 46 -16.20 4.96 11.49
CA LEU A 46 -16.10 4.23 10.23
C LEU A 46 -16.66 2.81 10.33
N TYR A 47 -17.78 2.55 9.66
CA TYR A 47 -18.44 1.25 9.61
C TYR A 47 -18.12 0.50 8.31
N LEU A 48 -17.80 -0.80 8.42
CA LEU A 48 -17.53 -1.67 7.28
C LEU A 48 -18.69 -2.62 7.03
N LEU A 49 -19.16 -2.65 5.79
CA LEU A 49 -20.20 -3.54 5.30
C LEU A 49 -19.62 -4.50 4.26
N ASP A 50 -19.86 -5.80 4.42
CA ASP A 50 -19.26 -6.83 3.59
C ASP A 50 -20.11 -7.09 2.34
N GLY A 51 -19.64 -6.55 1.20
CA GLY A 51 -20.25 -6.73 -0.12
C GLY A 51 -19.59 -7.80 -0.98
N THR A 52 -18.84 -8.74 -0.40
CA THR A 52 -18.10 -9.76 -1.16
C THR A 52 -19.04 -10.69 -1.93
N ASP A 53 -20.17 -11.07 -1.34
CA ASP A 53 -21.21 -11.87 -1.98
C ASP A 53 -22.33 -10.97 -2.54
N VAL A 54 -22.38 -10.87 -3.87
CA VAL A 54 -23.39 -10.06 -4.58
C VAL A 54 -24.79 -10.62 -4.38
N SER A 55 -24.95 -11.94 -4.20
CA SER A 55 -26.27 -12.55 -4.01
C SER A 55 -26.89 -12.22 -2.65
N ALA A 56 -26.04 -11.96 -1.64
CA ALA A 56 -26.44 -11.57 -0.29
C ALA A 56 -26.40 -10.04 -0.07
N PHE A 57 -26.13 -9.23 -1.10
CA PHE A 57 -25.89 -7.79 -0.96
C PHE A 57 -26.98 -7.03 -0.20
N ASN A 58 -28.25 -7.42 -0.38
CA ASN A 58 -29.35 -6.78 0.32
C ASN A 58 -29.25 -6.96 1.84
N SER A 59 -29.02 -8.19 2.31
CA SER A 59 -28.96 -8.50 3.74
C SER A 59 -27.59 -8.18 4.36
N SER A 60 -26.50 -8.20 3.59
CA SER A 60 -25.15 -7.96 4.09
C SER A 60 -24.72 -6.48 4.03
N VAL A 61 -25.31 -5.68 3.14
CA VAL A 61 -24.95 -4.26 2.95
C VAL A 61 -26.15 -3.34 3.11
N VAL A 62 -27.23 -3.54 2.34
CA VAL A 62 -28.34 -2.56 2.28
C VAL A 62 -29.07 -2.45 3.62
N GLU A 63 -29.53 -3.58 4.17
CA GLU A 63 -30.27 -3.59 5.42
C GLU A 63 -29.42 -3.11 6.62
N PRO A 64 -28.16 -3.56 6.81
CA PRO A 64 -27.31 -3.01 7.86
C PRO A 64 -27.02 -1.51 7.69
N ALA A 65 -26.78 -1.03 6.45
CA ALA A 65 -26.57 0.39 6.18
C ALA A 65 -27.79 1.23 6.57
N ALA A 66 -28.99 0.77 6.20
CA ALA A 66 -30.24 1.44 6.52
C ALA A 66 -30.46 1.51 8.04
N ARG A 67 -30.18 0.42 8.77
CA ARG A 67 -30.26 0.42 10.25
C ARG A 67 -29.28 1.40 10.88
N LEU A 68 -28.01 1.38 10.46
CA LEU A 68 -27.00 2.31 10.97
C LEU A 68 -27.37 3.78 10.69
N LEU A 69 -27.95 4.05 9.51
CA LEU A 69 -28.43 5.38 9.16
C LEU A 69 -29.60 5.80 10.06
N ASP A 70 -30.56 4.92 10.29
CA ASP A 70 -31.69 5.19 11.18
C ASP A 70 -31.25 5.43 12.62
N ASP A 71 -30.37 4.58 13.15
CA ASP A 71 -29.78 4.74 14.49
C ASP A 71 -29.06 6.10 14.62
N PHE A 72 -28.29 6.48 13.59
CA PHE A 72 -27.58 7.76 13.55
C PHE A 72 -28.55 8.96 13.52
N LEU A 73 -29.58 8.91 12.66
CA LEU A 73 -30.54 10.00 12.50
C LEU A 73 -31.45 10.17 13.72
N THR A 74 -31.76 9.07 14.42
CA THR A 74 -32.59 9.08 15.64
C THR A 74 -31.79 9.35 16.91
N ALA A 75 -30.46 9.53 16.81
CA ALA A 75 -29.54 9.65 17.94
C ALA A 75 -29.61 8.46 18.91
N THR A 76 -29.91 7.28 18.38
CA THR A 76 -29.85 6.01 19.11
C THR A 76 -28.38 5.62 19.33
N PRO A 77 -28.02 4.92 20.43
CA PRO A 77 -26.66 4.44 20.62
C PRO A 77 -26.17 3.59 19.45
N MET A 78 -25.08 4.02 18.82
CA MET A 78 -24.49 3.32 17.69
C MET A 78 -23.73 2.06 18.14
N PRO A 79 -23.78 0.95 17.38
CA PRO A 79 -22.98 -0.23 17.68
C PRO A 79 -21.48 0.07 17.50
N ALA A 80 -20.61 -0.72 18.12
CA ALA A 80 -19.18 -0.60 17.86
C ALA A 80 -18.88 -0.99 16.40
N PRO A 81 -18.11 -0.21 15.62
CA PRO A 81 -17.89 -0.55 14.21
C PRO A 81 -17.26 -1.92 13.97
N SER A 82 -16.42 -2.36 14.90
CA SER A 82 -15.77 -3.68 14.86
C SER A 82 -16.71 -4.86 15.20
N SER A 83 -17.90 -4.61 15.75
CA SER A 83 -18.85 -5.68 16.10
C SER A 83 -19.82 -6.04 14.97
N LEU A 84 -19.79 -5.35 13.83
CA LEU A 84 -20.72 -5.61 12.72
C LEU A 84 -20.48 -6.92 11.99
N SER A 85 -19.22 -7.34 11.86
CA SER A 85 -18.84 -8.59 11.19
C SER A 85 -17.40 -8.97 11.52
N ASP A 86 -17.03 -10.23 11.27
CA ASP A 86 -15.63 -10.68 11.38
C ASP A 86 -14.71 -9.91 10.43
N THR A 87 -15.20 -9.57 9.24
CA THR A 87 -14.50 -8.73 8.27
C THR A 87 -14.25 -7.33 8.83
N ALA A 88 -15.25 -6.71 9.46
CA ALA A 88 -15.12 -5.41 10.10
C ALA A 88 -14.11 -5.46 11.25
N LYS A 89 -14.18 -6.49 12.10
CA LYS A 89 -13.23 -6.70 13.19
C LYS A 89 -11.78 -6.80 12.69
N SER A 90 -11.55 -7.63 11.67
CA SER A 90 -10.22 -7.82 11.08
C SER A 90 -9.69 -6.55 10.42
N MET A 91 -10.48 -5.92 9.54
CA MET A 91 -10.02 -4.79 8.74
C MET A 91 -9.85 -3.50 9.55
N LEU A 92 -10.71 -3.26 10.55
CA LEU A 92 -10.67 -2.05 11.36
C LEU A 92 -9.62 -2.14 12.48
N GLN A 93 -9.35 -3.32 13.06
CA GLN A 93 -8.36 -3.46 14.15
C GLN A 93 -6.91 -3.55 13.67
N VAL A 94 -6.65 -4.10 12.48
CA VAL A 94 -5.27 -4.36 11.99
C VAL A 94 -4.42 -3.09 11.82
N ASN A 95 -5.04 -1.91 11.70
CA ASN A 95 -4.31 -0.68 11.36
C ASN A 95 -3.70 0.07 12.54
N GLN A 96 -4.13 -0.15 13.79
CA GLN A 96 -3.44 0.39 14.97
C GLN A 96 -1.99 -0.11 15.06
N SER A 97 -1.74 -1.36 14.64
CA SER A 97 -0.39 -1.96 14.63
C SER A 97 0.54 -1.47 13.50
N ARG A 98 -0.01 -0.87 12.44
CA ARG A 98 0.75 -0.49 11.22
C ARG A 98 1.22 0.96 11.19
N GLN A 99 0.74 1.79 12.12
CA GLN A 99 1.09 3.21 12.26
C GLN A 99 2.61 3.45 12.36
N GLY A 100 3.38 2.47 12.87
CA GLY A 100 4.83 2.59 13.00
C GLY A 100 5.63 2.67 11.69
N THR A 101 5.08 2.28 10.53
CA THR A 101 5.85 2.26 9.27
C THR A 101 5.86 3.58 8.50
N THR A 102 4.99 4.54 8.84
CA THR A 102 4.89 5.85 8.20
C THR A 102 5.04 7.02 9.16
N ALA A 103 5.31 6.74 10.44
CA ALA A 103 5.61 7.76 11.43
C ALA A 103 6.82 8.61 10.98
N PRO A 104 6.77 9.95 11.15
CA PRO A 104 7.88 10.84 10.78
C PRO A 104 9.22 10.45 11.43
N GLN A 105 9.19 9.75 12.55
CA GLN A 105 10.39 9.29 13.27
C GLN A 105 11.27 8.31 12.45
N ASN A 106 10.74 7.67 11.41
CA ASN A 106 11.48 6.72 10.57
C ASN A 106 11.94 7.31 9.23
N TRP A 107 11.81 8.63 9.05
CA TRP A 107 12.24 9.31 7.83
C TRP A 107 13.75 9.56 7.88
N ILE A 108 14.46 8.98 6.92
CA ILE A 108 15.85 9.33 6.60
C ILE A 108 15.88 9.86 5.18
N ARG A 109 16.96 10.51 4.75
CA ARG A 109 17.13 10.89 3.34
C ARG A 109 18.51 10.49 2.86
N GLU A 110 18.63 9.23 2.43
CA GLU A 110 19.88 8.66 1.96
C GLU A 110 19.88 8.51 0.45
N ARG A 111 20.98 8.90 -0.21
CA ARG A 111 21.16 8.75 -1.66
C ARG A 111 22.24 7.72 -1.92
N CYS A 112 21.88 6.67 -2.66
CA CYS A 112 22.88 5.72 -3.15
C CYS A 112 23.61 6.33 -4.34
N GLN A 113 24.91 6.59 -4.18
CA GLN A 113 25.75 7.14 -5.25
C GLN A 113 25.90 6.18 -6.45
N LEU A 114 25.82 4.87 -6.21
CA LEU A 114 25.95 3.85 -7.27
C LEU A 114 24.72 3.76 -8.18
N CYS A 115 23.53 3.91 -7.60
CA CYS A 115 22.27 3.69 -8.31
C CYS A 115 21.52 4.99 -8.63
N ASP A 116 21.99 6.11 -8.08
CA ASP A 116 21.31 7.39 -8.06
C ASP A 116 19.86 7.34 -7.49
N VAL A 117 19.63 6.47 -6.51
CA VAL A 117 18.32 6.30 -5.88
C VAL A 117 18.31 6.97 -4.51
N THR A 118 17.33 7.85 -4.28
CA THR A 118 17.08 8.46 -2.96
C THR A 118 16.04 7.65 -2.20
N CYS A 119 16.40 7.18 -1.01
CA CYS A 119 15.54 6.44 -0.09
C CYS A 119 15.12 7.36 1.07
N VAL A 120 13.82 7.33 1.39
CA VAL A 120 13.21 8.23 2.38
C VAL A 120 12.90 7.56 3.74
N THR A 121 13.23 6.28 3.87
CA THR A 121 13.07 5.50 5.11
C THR A 121 14.20 4.48 5.25
N GLU A 122 14.58 4.15 6.48
CA GLU A 122 15.64 3.17 6.75
C GLU A 122 15.32 1.80 6.15
N LYS A 123 14.07 1.38 6.24
CA LYS A 123 13.58 0.16 5.59
C LYS A 123 13.78 0.19 4.07
N SER A 124 13.45 1.31 3.41
CA SER A 124 13.65 1.44 1.96
C SER A 124 15.14 1.44 1.58
N TRP A 125 15.99 2.01 2.44
CA TRP A 125 17.44 2.01 2.25
C TRP A 125 18.02 0.60 2.35
N ALA A 126 17.69 -0.14 3.40
CA ALA A 126 18.11 -1.54 3.55
C ALA A 126 17.62 -2.41 2.38
N GLN A 127 16.35 -2.26 1.97
CA GLN A 127 15.81 -2.96 0.81
C GLN A 127 16.52 -2.60 -0.50
N HIS A 128 16.88 -1.32 -0.67
CA HIS A 128 17.64 -0.86 -1.82
C HIS A 128 19.01 -1.52 -1.89
N LEU A 129 19.79 -1.51 -0.80
CA LEU A 129 21.12 -2.11 -0.74
C LEU A 129 21.08 -3.62 -1.03
N HIS A 130 20.04 -4.32 -0.56
CA HIS A 130 19.85 -5.75 -0.85
C HIS A 130 19.19 -6.04 -2.20
N SER A 131 18.80 -5.02 -2.97
CA SER A 131 18.12 -5.22 -4.24
C SER A 131 19.04 -5.87 -5.28
N ARG A 132 18.45 -6.66 -6.20
CA ARG A 132 19.20 -7.27 -7.32
C ARG A 132 19.81 -6.20 -8.23
N ALA A 133 19.17 -5.04 -8.37
CA ALA A 133 19.67 -3.95 -9.18
C ALA A 133 20.94 -3.34 -8.57
N HIS A 134 20.91 -3.03 -7.27
CA HIS A 134 22.06 -2.50 -6.54
C HIS A 134 23.26 -3.45 -6.57
N ARG A 135 23.06 -4.72 -6.21
CA ARG A 135 24.12 -5.74 -6.23
C ARG A 135 24.76 -5.95 -7.61
N ARG A 136 23.98 -5.80 -8.69
CA ARG A 136 24.52 -5.88 -10.07
C ARG A 136 25.42 -4.70 -10.41
N LEU A 137 25.03 -3.48 -10.00
CA LEU A 137 25.85 -2.29 -10.23
C LEU A 137 27.11 -2.32 -9.37
N GLU A 138 26.99 -2.72 -8.11
CA GLU A 138 28.11 -2.90 -7.20
C GLU A 138 29.13 -3.93 -7.75
N SER A 139 28.66 -5.08 -8.24
CA SER A 139 29.53 -6.08 -8.86
C SER A 139 30.25 -5.56 -10.11
N LYS A 140 29.58 -4.76 -10.95
CA LYS A 140 30.21 -4.12 -12.12
C LYS A 140 31.29 -3.13 -11.71
N GLN A 141 31.03 -2.33 -10.68
CA GLN A 141 31.98 -1.35 -10.19
C GLN A 141 33.24 -2.03 -9.61
N ARG A 142 33.07 -3.08 -8.80
CA ARG A 142 34.21 -3.86 -8.29
C ARG A 142 35.06 -4.46 -9.43
N ALA A 143 34.42 -4.98 -10.47
CA ALA A 143 35.14 -5.53 -11.63
C ALA A 143 35.93 -4.45 -12.40
N LEU A 144 35.40 -3.23 -12.52
CA LEU A 144 36.11 -2.09 -13.11
C LEU A 144 37.32 -1.67 -12.25
N GLU A 145 37.15 -1.58 -10.93
CA GLU A 145 38.21 -1.21 -9.99
C GLU A 145 39.34 -2.26 -9.93
N SER A 146 39.01 -3.55 -9.98
CA SER A 146 40.00 -4.63 -10.07
C SER A 146 40.73 -4.68 -11.42
N GLY A 147 40.11 -4.20 -12.50
CA GLY A 147 40.76 -4.09 -13.82
C GLY A 147 41.69 -2.88 -13.96
N ILE A 148 41.45 -1.81 -13.19
CA ILE A 148 42.29 -0.60 -13.18
C ILE A 148 43.55 -0.84 -12.34
N THR A 149 43.40 -1.47 -11.16
CA THR A 149 44.53 -1.78 -10.27
C THR A 149 45.53 -2.78 -10.84
N GLY A 150 45.10 -3.68 -11.75
CA GLY A 150 46.00 -4.57 -12.50
C GLY A 150 46.82 -3.87 -13.58
N ARG A 151 46.35 -2.73 -14.10
CA ARG A 151 47.01 -1.99 -15.20
C ARG A 151 48.04 -0.97 -14.71
N GLU A 152 47.87 -0.48 -13.48
CA GLU A 152 48.84 0.41 -12.82
C GLU A 152 50.08 -0.33 -12.29
N GLN A 153 50.02 -1.66 -12.14
CA GLN A 153 51.16 -2.49 -11.69
C GLN A 153 52.08 -2.98 -12.82
N GLU A 154 51.69 -2.85 -14.10
CA GLU A 154 52.50 -3.27 -15.26
C GLU A 154 53.37 -2.14 -15.86
N HIS A 155 53.34 -0.93 -15.28
CA HIS A 155 54.10 0.24 -15.74
C HIS A 155 55.02 0.86 -14.67
N GLY A 156 55.53 0.04 -13.74
CA GLY A 156 56.57 0.39 -12.78
C GLY A 156 57.89 -0.30 -13.08
#